data_AF-A0A3P1SX18-F1
#
_entry.id   AF-A0A3P1SX18-F1
#
_cell.length_a   1.000
_cell.length_b   1.000
_cell.length_c   1.000
_cell.angle_alpha   90.00
_cell.angle_beta   90.00
_cell.angle_gamma   90.00
#
_symmetry.space_group_name_H-M   'P 1'
#
loop_
_entity.id
_entity.type
_entity.pdbx_description
1 polymer ?
#
loop_
_entity_poly.entity_id
_entity_poly.type
_entity_poly.pdbx_seq_one_letter_code
_entity_poly.pdbx_strand_id
1 'polypeptide(L)' 'MASKAFLLQRICVFAGKELDPNSDDQVNEVLRNKFNILLPQRRSMTESMQAVASDHEIIGLIIQYRTMAKN' A
#
# COMPACT_ATOMS: atom_id res chain seq x y z
N MET A 1 17.70 5.89 4.45
CA MET A 1 16.85 6.32 3.32
C MET A 1 16.52 5.09 2.50
N ALA A 2 15.31 4.54 2.64
CA ALA A 2 14.87 3.45 1.77
C ALA A 2 14.70 4.03 0.36
N SER A 3 15.35 3.46 -0.64
CA SER A 3 15.15 3.89 -2.04
C SER A 3 13.76 3.48 -2.51
N LYS A 4 13.18 4.24 -3.43
CA LYS A 4 11.86 3.93 -4.02
C LYS A 4 11.80 2.51 -4.61
N ALA A 5 12.91 2.06 -5.21
CA ALA A 5 13.07 0.70 -5.70
C ALA A 5 13.03 -0.36 -4.58
N PHE A 6 13.66 -0.07 -3.43
CA PHE A 6 13.62 -0.97 -2.27
C PHE A 6 12.21 -1.11 -1.69
N LEU A 7 11.47 0.00 -1.58
CA LEU A 7 10.07 -0.03 -1.14
C LEU A 7 9.20 -0.82 -2.11
N LEU A 8 9.33 -0.58 -3.41
CA LEU A 8 8.59 -1.33 -4.43
C LEU A 8 8.87 -2.83 -4.33
N GLN A 9 10.15 -3.21 -4.25
CA GLN A 9 10.54 -4.61 -4.12
C GLN A 9 9.92 -5.24 -2.86
N ARG A 10 9.97 -4.55 -1.72
CA ARG A 10 9.38 -5.03 -0.47
C ARG A 10 7.86 -5.19 -0.59
N ILE A 11 7.17 -4.21 -1.19
CA ILE A 11 5.73 -4.25 -1.44
C ILE A 11 5.36 -5.44 -2.35
N CYS A 12 6.09 -5.66 -3.44
CA CYS A 12 5.88 -6.81 -4.32
C CYS A 12 6.14 -8.15 -3.61
N VAL A 13 7.17 -8.22 -2.76
CA VAL A 13 7.46 -9.41 -1.94
C VAL A 13 6.33 -9.70 -0.98
N PHE A 14 5.79 -8.68 -0.30
CA PHE A 14 4.62 -8.83 0.57
C PHE A 14 3.37 -9.26 -0.19
N ALA A 15 3.10 -8.65 -1.34
CA ALA A 15 1.96 -8.99 -2.18
C ALA A 15 2.07 -10.38 -2.81
N GLY A 16 3.29 -10.90 -2.96
CA GLY A 16 3.59 -12.15 -3.67
C GLY A 16 3.37 -12.06 -5.18
N LYS A 17 3.18 -10.85 -5.72
CA LYS A 17 3.06 -10.55 -7.15
C LYS A 17 3.57 -9.13 -7.42
N GLU A 18 3.86 -8.83 -8.67
CA GLU A 18 4.07 -7.45 -9.08
C GLU A 18 2.76 -6.68 -8.93
N LEU A 19 2.82 -5.56 -8.19
CA LEU A 19 1.76 -4.57 -8.18
C LEU A 19 2.33 -3.17 -8.39
N ASP A 20 1.50 -2.28 -8.93
CA ASP A 20 1.74 -0.85 -8.87
C ASP A 20 1.15 -0.27 -7.57
N PRO A 21 1.98 0.19 -6.61
CA PRO A 21 1.48 0.79 -5.38
C PRO A 21 0.70 2.10 -5.63
N ASN A 22 0.83 2.75 -6.79
CA ASN A 22 0.05 3.96 -7.12
C ASN A 22 -1.34 3.65 -7.68
N SER A 23 -1.60 2.42 -8.12
CA SER A 23 -2.91 2.00 -8.59
C SER A 23 -3.79 1.62 -7.41
N ASP A 24 -4.83 2.41 -7.15
CA ASP A 24 -5.79 2.13 -6.08
C ASP A 24 -6.49 0.78 -6.26
N ASP A 25 -6.81 0.42 -7.51
CA ASP A 25 -7.47 -0.85 -7.84
C ASP A 25 -6.58 -2.06 -7.50
N GLN A 26 -5.31 -2.04 -7.93
CA GLN A 26 -4.37 -3.11 -7.64
C GLN A 26 -4.08 -3.23 -6.14
N VAL A 27 -3.92 -2.11 -5.45
CA VAL A 27 -3.73 -2.08 -4.00
C VAL A 27 -4.94 -2.67 -3.30
N ASN A 28 -6.16 -2.27 -3.68
CA ASN A 28 -7.39 -2.78 -3.08
C ASN A 28 -7.55 -4.29 -3.29
N GLU A 29 -7.26 -4.76 -4.51
CA GLU A 29 -7.31 -6.18 -4.85
C GLU A 29 -6.32 -6.99 -4.01
N VAL A 30 -5.08 -6.53 -3.87
CA VAL A 30 -4.05 -7.20 -3.05
C VAL A 30 -4.44 -7.20 -1.58
N LEU A 31 -4.86 -6.05 -1.04
CA LEU A 31 -5.28 -5.95 0.37
C LEU A 31 -6.45 -6.91 0.67
N ARG A 32 -7.45 -6.97 -0.21
CA ARG A 32 -8.62 -7.82 -0.03
C ARG A 32 -8.34 -9.31 -0.26
N ASN A 33 -7.67 -9.66 -1.37
CA ASN A 33 -7.50 -11.06 -1.76
C ASN A 33 -6.37 -11.75 -1.00
N LYS A 34 -5.27 -11.05 -0.74
CA LYS A 34 -4.08 -11.64 -0.11
C LYS A 34 -4.09 -11.50 1.41
N PHE A 35 -4.45 -10.33 1.90
CA PHE A 35 -4.37 -10.00 3.32
C PHE A 35 -5.73 -10.05 4.02
N ASN A 36 -6.83 -10.22 3.27
CA ASN A 36 -8.20 -10.14 3.79
C ASN A 36 -8.46 -8.83 4.56
N ILE A 37 -7.79 -7.74 4.15
CA ILE A 37 -7.94 -6.42 4.73
C ILE A 37 -9.05 -5.69 3.99
N LEU A 38 -10.06 -5.26 4.74
CA LEU A 38 -11.12 -4.40 4.26
C LEU A 38 -10.84 -2.99 4.75
N LEU A 39 -10.64 -2.07 3.80
CA LEU A 39 -10.42 -0.68 4.14
C LEU A 39 -11.72 -0.04 4.65
N PRO A 40 -11.66 0.80 5.70
CA PRO A 40 -12.83 1.53 6.17
C PRO A 40 -13.29 2.54 5.09
N GLN A 41 -14.60 2.77 4.96
CA GLN A 41 -15.08 3.82 4.07
C GLN A 41 -14.67 5.21 4.61
N ARG A 42 -13.84 5.92 3.84
CA ARG A 42 -13.43 7.31 4.09
C ARG A 42 -13.58 8.16 2.82
N ARG A 43 -13.21 9.44 2.89
CA ARG A 43 -13.33 10.38 1.75
C ARG A 43 -12.37 10.05 0.61
N SER A 44 -11.27 9.35 0.90
CA SER A 44 -10.31 8.87 -0.10
C SER A 44 -9.66 7.57 0.32
N MET A 45 -9.08 6.86 -0.66
CA MET A 45 -8.28 5.65 -0.45
C MET A 45 -7.10 5.91 0.50
N THR A 46 -6.43 7.06 0.33
CA THR A 46 -5.30 7.46 1.18
C THR A 46 -5.70 7.61 2.64
N GLU A 47 -6.83 8.28 2.93
CA GLU A 47 -7.34 8.38 4.31
C GLU A 47 -7.72 7.01 4.87
N SER A 48 -8.32 6.15 4.04
CA SER A 48 -8.72 4.80 4.43
C SER A 48 -7.50 3.96 4.82
N MET A 49 -6.44 4.03 4.02
CA MET A 49 -5.16 3.37 4.29
C MET A 49 -4.47 3.95 5.52
N GLN A 50 -4.43 5.28 5.68
CA GLN A 50 -3.82 5.92 6.86
C GLN A 50 -4.49 5.49 8.17
N ALA A 51 -5.80 5.27 8.16
CA ALA A 51 -6.53 4.85 9.35
C ALA A 51 -6.12 3.47 9.88
N VAL A 52 -5.59 2.59 9.01
CA VAL A 52 -5.18 1.22 9.35
C VAL A 52 -3.69 0.96 9.10
N ALA A 53 -2.92 2.01 8.81
CA ALA A 53 -1.49 1.90 8.51
C ALA A 53 -0.67 1.43 9.71
N SER A 54 -1.15 1.72 10.93
CA SER A 54 -0.54 1.26 12.18
C SER A 54 -0.74 -0.25 12.40
N ASP A 55 -1.83 -0.82 11.87
CA ASP A 55 -2.17 -2.23 12.05
C ASP A 55 -1.52 -3.11 10.99
N HIS A 56 -1.21 -2.55 9.82
CA HIS A 56 -0.73 -3.29 8.66
C HIS A 56 0.52 -2.65 8.04
N GLU A 57 1.67 -3.32 8.22
CA GLU A 57 2.97 -2.86 7.69
C GLU A 57 2.92 -2.60 6.17
N ILE A 58 2.25 -3.47 5.40
CA ILE A 58 2.11 -3.33 3.94
C ILE A 58 1.44 -2.00 3.55
N ILE A 59 0.48 -1.53 4.34
CA ILE A 59 -0.21 -0.27 4.10
C ILE A 59 0.72 0.89 4.39
N GLY A 60 1.48 0.83 5.48
CA GLY A 60 2.54 1.80 5.78
C GLY A 60 3.58 1.91 4.66
N LEU A 61 4.01 0.78 4.09
CA LEU A 61 4.96 0.74 2.97
C LEU A 61 4.38 1.37 1.70
N ILE A 62 3.12 1.08 1.36
CA ILE A 62 2.42 1.66 0.20
C ILE A 62 2.29 3.18 0.36
N ILE A 63 1.90 3.65 1.55
CA ILE A 63 1.81 5.09 1.84
C ILE A 63 3.19 5.73 1.68
N GLN A 64 4.24 5.14 2.26
CA GLN A 64 5.60 5.68 2.16
C GLN A 64 6.07 5.77 0.71
N TYR A 65 5.79 4.74 -0.10
CA TYR A 65 6.11 4.74 -1.53
C TYR A 65 5.40 5.86 -2.29
N ARG A 66 4.09 6.04 -2.05
CA ARG A 66 3.28 7.10 -2.68
C ARG A 66 3.74 8.49 -2.27
N THR A 67 4.10 8.69 -1.00
CA THR A 67 4.61 9.98 -0.51
C THR A 67 5.97 10.30 -1.11
N MET A 68 6.87 9.32 -1.24
CA MET A 68 8.17 9.52 -1.88
C MET A 68 8.08 9.78 -3.39
N ALA A 69 6.98 9.42 -4.05
CA ALA A 69 6.78 9.71 -5.47
C ALA A 69 6.33 11.16 -5.76
N LYS A 70 5.90 11.90 -4.73
CA LYS A 70 5.40 13.29 -4.86
C LYS A 70 6.47 14.37 -4.65
N ASN A 71 7.72 13.99 -4.37
CA ASN A 71 8.84 14.92 -4.18
C ASN A 71 9.87 14.80 -5.31
#